data_AF-A0A8G1N342-F1
#
_entry.id   AF-A0A8G1N342-F1
#
_cell.length_a   1.000
_cell.length_b   1.000
_cell.length_c   1.000
_cell.angle_alpha   90.00
_cell.angle_beta   90.00
_cell.angle_gamma   90.00
#
_symmetry.space_group_name_H-M   'P 1'
#
loop_
_entity.id
_entity.type
_entity.pdbx_description
1 polymer ?
#
loop_
_entity_poly.entity_id
_entity_poly.type
_entity_poly.pdbx_seq_one_letter_code
_entity_poly.pdbx_strand_id
1 'polypeptide(L)'
;MVFSKLKAMLGSGIQVDTLLHEKHVVPGGVLKGEVRISGAEVDAAVESVEIEFTALVEDDSKGEDTPGVVHDYFRSEISGKFDLTKGTAHPIPFEVQVPWETPFNYVEGRPMVGGMKLGVSTHLSLDQALDKGDLDWLTVEALPVHKAVWEALEALGFAFQETDLEAGTIQGATVPFYQEVEFWATEGEFHGRVKELEVVFVVGEANTDVVLAADNSAELLAPDLNSTIRFTLPTAEPGDVTETVKTQLTQLLAQKDA
;
A
#
# COMPACT_ATOMS: atom_id res chain seq x y z
N MET A 1 -19.41 -40.14 22.98
CA MET A 1 -19.44 -39.36 21.71
C MET A 1 -19.10 -37.87 21.93
N VAL A 2 -18.07 -37.56 22.74
CA VAL A 2 -17.68 -36.16 23.05
C VAL A 2 -16.31 -35.81 22.46
N PHE A 3 -15.51 -36.81 22.05
CA PHE A 3 -14.19 -36.62 21.44
C PHE A 3 -14.21 -36.40 19.92
N SER A 4 -15.28 -36.77 19.20
CA SER A 4 -15.38 -36.54 17.75
C SER A 4 -15.74 -35.10 17.38
N LYS A 5 -16.43 -34.37 18.28
CA LYS A 5 -16.75 -32.95 18.07
C LYS A 5 -15.57 -32.02 18.34
N LEU A 6 -14.60 -32.44 19.16
CA LEU A 6 -13.41 -31.63 19.45
C LEU A 6 -12.34 -31.70 18.34
N LYS A 7 -12.35 -32.75 17.50
CA LYS A 7 -11.52 -32.80 16.29
C LYS A 7 -12.04 -31.90 15.15
N ALA A 8 -13.33 -31.61 15.11
CA ALA A 8 -13.88 -30.66 14.13
C ALA A 8 -13.39 -29.22 14.37
N MET A 9 -12.93 -28.89 15.58
CA MET A 9 -12.32 -27.59 15.91
C MET A 9 -10.81 -27.52 15.59
N LEU A 10 -10.20 -28.63 15.17
CA LEU A 10 -8.78 -28.72 14.79
C LEU A 10 -8.67 -29.54 13.49
N GLY A 11 -8.94 -28.90 12.35
CA GLY A 11 -8.59 -29.43 11.03
C GLY A 11 -9.78 -29.94 10.21
N SER A 12 -10.48 -29.01 9.53
CA SER A 12 -11.32 -29.36 8.37
C SER A 12 -10.51 -29.91 7.18
N GLY A 13 -9.17 -29.84 7.25
CA GLY A 13 -8.24 -30.09 6.15
C GLY A 13 -8.30 -29.03 5.06
N ILE A 14 -9.25 -28.08 5.14
CA ILE A 14 -9.46 -27.03 4.14
C ILE A 14 -8.23 -26.13 4.12
N GLN A 15 -7.66 -26.01 2.93
CA GLN A 15 -6.57 -25.11 2.57
C GLN A 15 -7.09 -24.13 1.52
N VAL A 16 -6.59 -22.92 1.58
CA VAL A 16 -6.78 -21.87 0.58
C VAL A 16 -5.39 -21.44 0.11
N ASP A 17 -5.23 -21.26 -1.19
CA ASP A 17 -3.97 -20.89 -1.84
C ASP A 17 -4.30 -19.95 -3.00
N THR A 18 -3.64 -18.81 -3.07
CA THR A 18 -3.87 -17.78 -4.07
C THR A 18 -2.74 -17.79 -5.09
N LEU A 19 -3.13 -17.99 -6.35
CA LEU A 19 -2.19 -18.07 -7.45
C LEU A 19 -2.35 -16.85 -8.34
N LEU A 20 -1.52 -15.85 -8.05
CA LEU A 20 -1.40 -14.65 -8.87
C LEU A 20 -0.78 -14.98 -10.23
N HIS A 21 -1.36 -14.44 -11.31
CA HIS A 21 -0.75 -14.54 -12.64
C HIS A 21 0.59 -13.80 -12.70
N GLU A 22 0.62 -12.61 -12.08
CA GLU A 22 1.81 -11.77 -11.94
C GLU A 22 1.80 -11.14 -10.54
N LYS A 23 2.97 -11.03 -9.92
CA LYS A 23 3.14 -10.35 -8.63
C LYS A 23 3.58 -8.89 -8.77
N HIS A 24 3.96 -8.49 -9.97
CA HIS A 24 4.28 -7.11 -10.31
C HIS A 24 3.02 -6.41 -10.78
N VAL A 25 2.58 -5.39 -10.06
CA VAL A 25 1.36 -4.64 -10.33
C VAL A 25 1.62 -3.15 -10.39
N VAL A 26 0.65 -2.40 -10.90
CA VAL A 26 0.65 -0.93 -10.98
C VAL A 26 -0.65 -0.43 -10.34
N PRO A 27 -0.63 0.62 -9.51
CA PRO A 27 -1.85 1.24 -9.02
C PRO A 27 -2.80 1.62 -10.16
N GLY A 28 -4.11 1.40 -9.97
CA GLY A 28 -5.12 1.56 -11.02
C GLY A 28 -5.18 0.44 -12.07
N GLY A 29 -4.20 -0.46 -12.09
CA GLY A 29 -4.18 -1.65 -12.94
C GLY A 29 -5.14 -2.75 -12.48
N VAL A 30 -4.99 -3.96 -13.03
CA VAL A 30 -5.84 -5.11 -12.68
C VAL A 30 -4.96 -6.25 -12.18
N LEU A 31 -5.21 -6.70 -10.96
CA LEU A 31 -4.65 -7.92 -10.40
C LEU A 31 -5.50 -9.12 -10.85
N LYS A 32 -4.85 -10.16 -11.37
CA LYS A 32 -5.52 -11.38 -11.85
C LYS A 32 -4.92 -12.60 -11.19
N GLY A 33 -5.77 -13.58 -10.91
CA GLY A 33 -5.32 -14.84 -10.34
C GLY A 33 -6.44 -15.85 -10.18
N GLU A 34 -6.15 -16.89 -9.42
CA GLU A 34 -7.08 -17.95 -9.06
C GLU A 34 -6.91 -18.29 -7.58
N VAL A 35 -8.01 -18.26 -6.81
CA VAL A 35 -8.04 -18.84 -5.46
C VAL A 35 -8.36 -20.31 -5.56
N ARG A 36 -7.53 -21.17 -4.99
CA ARG A 36 -7.72 -22.62 -4.93
C ARG A 36 -8.09 -23.05 -3.52
N ILE A 37 -9.29 -23.59 -3.38
CA ILE A 37 -9.75 -24.17 -2.13
C ILE A 37 -9.68 -25.68 -2.26
N SER A 38 -9.04 -26.36 -1.31
CA SER A 38 -8.82 -27.81 -1.38
C SER A 38 -8.69 -28.47 0.00
N GLY A 39 -8.53 -29.79 0.03
CA GLY A 39 -8.20 -30.52 1.27
C GLY A 39 -9.38 -30.77 2.22
N ALA A 40 -10.61 -30.40 1.86
CA ALA A 40 -11.80 -30.62 2.68
C ALA A 40 -11.97 -32.12 3.06
N GLU A 41 -11.89 -32.44 4.35
CA GLU A 41 -12.05 -33.81 4.86
C GLU A 41 -13.53 -34.24 4.99
N VAL A 42 -14.43 -33.27 5.03
CA VAL A 42 -15.90 -33.38 5.05
C VAL A 42 -16.50 -32.30 4.16
N ASP A 43 -17.77 -32.44 3.79
CA ASP A 43 -18.48 -31.37 3.09
C ASP A 43 -18.55 -30.13 4.00
N ALA A 44 -18.39 -28.95 3.42
CA ALA A 44 -18.41 -27.67 4.13
C ALA A 44 -19.19 -26.63 3.32
N ALA A 45 -19.74 -25.62 4.00
CA ALA A 45 -20.37 -24.47 3.35
C ALA A 45 -19.42 -23.27 3.45
N VAL A 46 -19.17 -22.65 2.30
CA VAL A 46 -18.44 -21.39 2.17
C VAL A 46 -19.45 -20.25 2.17
N GLU A 47 -19.14 -19.20 2.92
CA GLU A 47 -19.97 -18.00 3.03
C GLU A 47 -19.49 -16.90 2.07
N SER A 48 -18.18 -16.67 2.01
CA SER A 48 -17.55 -15.76 1.07
C SER A 48 -16.09 -16.14 0.80
N VAL A 49 -15.58 -15.66 -0.32
CA VAL A 49 -14.15 -15.63 -0.65
C VAL A 49 -13.81 -14.20 -1.02
N GLU A 50 -12.89 -13.61 -0.27
CA GLU A 50 -12.51 -12.20 -0.38
C GLU A 50 -11.01 -12.09 -0.66
N ILE A 51 -10.65 -11.11 -1.48
CA ILE A 51 -9.28 -10.63 -1.68
C ILE A 51 -9.18 -9.26 -1.04
N GLU A 52 -8.20 -9.08 -0.16
CA GLU A 52 -7.94 -7.83 0.53
C GLU A 52 -6.53 -7.34 0.21
N PHE A 53 -6.38 -6.09 -0.18
CA PHE A 53 -5.05 -5.48 -0.27
C PHE A 53 -4.57 -5.14 1.12
N THR A 54 -3.35 -5.56 1.40
CA THR A 54 -2.76 -5.57 2.74
C THR A 54 -1.42 -4.83 2.71
N ALA A 55 -1.19 -4.01 3.72
CA ALA A 55 0.10 -3.38 3.98
C ALA A 55 0.55 -3.70 5.41
N LEU A 56 1.86 -3.92 5.59
CA LEU A 56 2.48 -3.88 6.91
C LEU A 56 2.96 -2.45 7.13
N VAL A 57 2.36 -1.78 8.11
CA VAL A 57 2.55 -0.35 8.41
C VAL A 57 3.26 -0.23 9.75
N GLU A 58 4.33 0.57 9.85
CA GLU A 58 5.02 0.78 11.12
C GLU A 58 4.17 1.70 12.02
N ASP A 59 4.29 1.54 13.33
CA ASP A 59 3.55 2.36 14.31
C ASP A 59 4.55 2.94 15.30
N ASP A 60 5.14 4.07 14.90
CA ASP A 60 6.16 4.78 15.65
C ASP A 60 5.70 5.26 17.03
N SER A 61 4.38 5.38 17.24
CA SER A 61 3.82 5.66 18.56
C SER A 61 4.08 4.54 19.58
N LYS A 62 4.47 3.35 19.11
CA LYS A 62 4.81 2.19 19.93
C LYS A 62 6.33 1.93 20.03
N GLY A 63 7.14 2.72 19.34
CA GLY A 63 8.61 2.67 19.33
C GLY A 63 9.20 1.72 18.27
N GLU A 64 10.41 2.05 17.81
CA GLU A 64 11.16 1.49 16.66
C GLU A 64 11.31 -0.06 16.63
N ASP A 65 11.06 -0.76 17.74
CA ASP A 65 11.16 -2.23 17.83
C ASP A 65 9.79 -2.96 17.74
N THR A 66 8.69 -2.23 17.51
CA THR A 66 7.34 -2.83 17.48
C THR A 66 7.05 -3.41 16.09
N PRO A 67 6.59 -4.68 15.98
CA PRO A 67 6.17 -5.22 14.70
C PRO A 67 5.07 -4.35 14.09
N GLY A 68 5.23 -3.95 12.82
CA GLY A 68 4.22 -3.20 12.09
C GLY A 68 2.83 -3.83 12.16
N VAL A 69 1.80 -3.00 12.09
CA VAL A 69 0.41 -3.41 12.09
C VAL A 69 0.00 -3.78 10.67
N VAL A 70 -0.72 -4.89 10.53
CA VAL A 70 -1.30 -5.30 9.26
C VAL A 70 -2.57 -4.47 9.03
N HIS A 71 -2.60 -3.68 7.96
CA HIS A 71 -3.75 -2.93 7.52
C HIS A 71 -4.30 -3.51 6.23
N ASP A 72 -5.52 -4.05 6.30
CA ASP A 72 -6.33 -4.31 5.11
C ASP A 72 -7.05 -3.01 4.74
N TYR A 73 -6.79 -2.49 3.55
CA TYR A 73 -7.23 -1.15 3.14
C TYR A 73 -8.14 -1.14 1.91
N PHE A 74 -8.27 -2.27 1.23
CA PHE A 74 -9.25 -2.46 0.18
C PHE A 74 -9.69 -3.92 0.13
N ARG A 75 -10.98 -4.17 -0.05
CA ARG A 75 -11.58 -5.51 -0.04
C ARG A 75 -12.46 -5.72 -1.25
N SER A 76 -12.35 -6.91 -1.85
CA SER A 76 -13.20 -7.36 -2.95
C SER A 76 -13.70 -8.78 -2.70
N GLU A 77 -15.02 -8.97 -2.65
CA GLU A 77 -15.62 -10.31 -2.65
C GLU A 77 -15.52 -10.89 -4.07
N ILE A 78 -14.77 -11.98 -4.23
CA ILE A 78 -14.57 -12.67 -5.51
C ILE A 78 -15.53 -13.86 -5.69
N SER A 79 -16.14 -14.34 -4.60
CA SER A 79 -17.20 -15.35 -4.63
C SER A 79 -18.06 -15.27 -3.37
N GLY A 80 -19.37 -15.44 -3.53
CA GLY A 80 -20.33 -15.61 -2.43
C GLY A 80 -20.48 -17.07 -2.00
N LYS A 81 -21.65 -17.41 -1.45
CA LYS A 81 -21.91 -18.73 -0.84
C LYS A 81 -21.87 -19.90 -1.82
N PHE A 82 -21.26 -21.01 -1.41
CA PHE A 82 -21.34 -22.31 -2.11
C PHE A 82 -21.00 -23.49 -1.20
N ASP A 83 -21.39 -24.69 -1.62
CA ASP A 83 -21.02 -25.94 -0.93
C ASP A 83 -19.70 -26.50 -1.48
N LEU A 84 -18.74 -26.72 -0.59
CA LEU A 84 -17.48 -27.39 -0.88
C LEU A 84 -17.63 -28.89 -0.62
N THR A 85 -17.56 -29.69 -1.68
CA THR A 85 -17.63 -31.16 -1.58
C THR A 85 -16.32 -31.72 -1.06
N LYS A 86 -16.39 -32.68 -0.13
CA LYS A 86 -15.24 -33.42 0.41
C LYS A 86 -14.29 -33.89 -0.69
N GLY A 87 -13.00 -33.62 -0.49
CA GLY A 87 -11.91 -34.11 -1.35
C GLY A 87 -11.83 -33.46 -2.73
N THR A 88 -12.65 -32.44 -3.00
CA THR A 88 -12.61 -31.71 -4.27
C THR A 88 -11.78 -30.44 -4.14
N ALA A 89 -11.11 -30.07 -5.24
CA ALA A 89 -10.51 -28.75 -5.40
C ALA A 89 -11.53 -27.84 -6.07
N HIS A 90 -11.62 -26.60 -5.61
CA HIS A 90 -12.53 -25.58 -6.12
C HIS A 90 -11.73 -24.33 -6.51
N PRO A 91 -11.42 -24.16 -7.81
CA PRO A 91 -10.75 -22.97 -8.32
C PRO A 91 -11.74 -21.82 -8.55
N ILE A 92 -11.36 -20.60 -8.15
CA ILE A 92 -12.13 -19.38 -8.34
C ILE A 92 -11.23 -18.35 -9.05
N PRO A 93 -11.35 -18.16 -10.37
CA PRO A 93 -10.62 -17.12 -11.06
C PRO A 93 -11.15 -15.74 -10.65
N PHE A 94 -10.27 -14.76 -10.53
CA PHE A 94 -10.64 -13.39 -10.18
C PHE A 94 -9.89 -12.35 -10.99
N GLU A 95 -10.52 -11.18 -11.13
CA GLU A 95 -9.90 -9.94 -11.56
C GLU A 95 -10.34 -8.82 -10.59
N VAL A 96 -9.39 -8.18 -9.94
CA VAL A 96 -9.64 -7.09 -8.97
C VAL A 96 -8.83 -5.88 -9.38
N GLN A 97 -9.42 -4.69 -9.34
CA GLN A 97 -8.70 -3.45 -9.60
C GLN A 97 -7.71 -3.18 -8.46
N VAL A 98 -6.46 -2.87 -8.80
CA VAL A 98 -5.48 -2.39 -7.82
C VAL A 98 -5.89 -0.97 -7.43
N PRO A 99 -6.13 -0.68 -6.14
CA PRO A 99 -6.49 0.67 -5.70
C PRO A 99 -5.49 1.71 -6.19
N TRP A 100 -5.98 2.90 -6.55
CA TRP A 100 -5.11 4.00 -6.96
C TRP A 100 -4.18 4.45 -5.82
N GLU A 101 -4.66 4.40 -4.58
CA GLU A 101 -3.90 4.73 -3.37
C GLU A 101 -3.00 3.57 -2.88
N THR A 102 -2.84 2.48 -3.64
CA THR A 102 -1.87 1.43 -3.30
C THR A 102 -0.45 2.02 -3.31
N PRO A 103 0.31 1.94 -2.20
CA PRO A 103 1.69 2.41 -2.15
C PRO A 103 2.58 1.71 -3.17
N PHE A 104 3.72 2.30 -3.51
CA PHE A 104 4.70 1.67 -4.40
C PHE A 104 5.93 1.22 -3.62
N ASN A 105 6.49 0.06 -3.97
CA ASN A 105 7.74 -0.45 -3.38
C ASN A 105 8.80 -0.76 -4.44
N TYR A 106 8.58 -0.32 -5.67
CA TYR A 106 9.47 -0.54 -6.81
C TYR A 106 9.50 0.68 -7.73
N VAL A 107 10.71 1.19 -7.99
CA VAL A 107 10.94 2.39 -8.79
C VAL A 107 12.17 2.17 -9.67
N GLU A 108 12.09 2.55 -10.95
CA GLU A 108 13.19 2.45 -11.92
C GLU A 108 13.94 1.10 -11.97
N GLY A 109 13.21 -0.01 -11.88
CA GLY A 109 13.83 -1.34 -11.94
C GLY A 109 14.49 -1.80 -10.64
N ARG A 110 14.23 -1.11 -9.52
CA ARG A 110 14.82 -1.42 -8.21
C ARG A 110 13.74 -1.47 -7.13
N PRO A 111 13.81 -2.44 -6.19
CA PRO A 111 13.00 -2.38 -4.99
C PRO A 111 13.44 -1.20 -4.14
N MET A 112 12.50 -0.54 -3.47
CA MET A 112 12.80 0.51 -2.52
C MET A 112 13.45 -0.06 -1.25
N VAL A 113 14.34 0.73 -0.64
CA VAL A 113 14.86 0.46 0.71
C VAL A 113 13.84 0.94 1.75
N GLY A 114 13.78 0.29 2.91
CA GLY A 114 12.79 0.59 3.98
C GLY A 114 11.94 -0.61 4.39
N GLY A 115 11.76 -1.61 3.51
CA GLY A 115 11.17 -2.89 3.91
C GLY A 115 9.64 -2.94 3.91
N MET A 116 8.97 -1.94 3.32
CA MET A 116 7.52 -1.93 3.10
C MET A 116 7.03 -3.26 2.50
N LYS A 117 6.09 -3.90 3.18
CA LYS A 117 5.47 -5.15 2.71
C LYS A 117 4.05 -4.89 2.26
N LEU A 118 3.87 -4.95 0.95
CA LEU A 118 2.60 -4.78 0.27
C LEU A 118 2.18 -6.12 -0.29
N GLY A 119 0.93 -6.53 -0.08
CA GLY A 119 0.44 -7.83 -0.50
C GLY A 119 -1.05 -7.86 -0.74
N VAL A 120 -1.54 -9.04 -1.06
CA VAL A 120 -2.96 -9.38 -0.99
C VAL A 120 -3.15 -10.54 -0.04
N SER A 121 -4.07 -10.40 0.89
CA SER A 121 -4.55 -11.48 1.71
C SER A 121 -5.83 -12.06 1.10
N THR A 122 -6.00 -13.36 1.27
CA THR A 122 -7.23 -14.08 0.91
C THR A 122 -7.96 -14.43 2.18
N HIS A 123 -9.25 -14.15 2.25
CA HIS A 123 -10.10 -14.54 3.35
C HIS A 123 -11.20 -15.47 2.86
N LEU A 124 -11.20 -16.72 3.35
CA LEU A 124 -12.20 -17.73 3.09
C LEU A 124 -13.08 -17.89 4.32
N SER A 125 -14.30 -17.36 4.26
CA SER A 125 -15.27 -17.47 5.35
C SER A 125 -16.05 -18.78 5.26
N LEU A 126 -16.09 -19.54 6.36
CA LEU A 126 -16.73 -20.86 6.41
C LEU A 126 -17.88 -20.89 7.43
N ASP A 127 -19.01 -21.49 7.07
CA ASP A 127 -20.08 -21.73 8.04
C ASP A 127 -19.64 -22.78 9.06
N GLN A 128 -19.80 -22.46 10.35
CA GLN A 128 -19.53 -23.36 11.48
C GLN A 128 -18.11 -23.94 11.53
N ALA A 129 -17.15 -23.34 10.84
CA ALA A 129 -15.74 -23.72 10.86
C ALA A 129 -14.84 -22.49 11.05
N LEU A 130 -13.55 -22.72 11.30
CA LEU A 130 -12.56 -21.65 11.35
C LEU A 130 -12.23 -21.20 9.93
N ASP A 131 -12.34 -19.89 9.69
CA ASP A 131 -11.95 -19.24 8.45
C ASP A 131 -10.49 -19.56 8.08
N LYS A 132 -10.21 -19.48 6.79
CA LYS A 132 -8.87 -19.72 6.23
C LYS A 132 -8.37 -18.47 5.54
N GLY A 133 -7.06 -18.38 5.41
CA GLY A 133 -6.46 -17.34 4.60
C GLY A 133 -5.10 -17.72 4.06
N ASP A 134 -4.66 -16.87 3.14
CA ASP A 134 -3.38 -16.92 2.46
C ASP A 134 -2.87 -15.49 2.27
N LEU A 135 -1.57 -15.30 2.06
CA LEU A 135 -0.96 -13.98 1.86
C LEU A 135 0.12 -14.04 0.78
N ASP A 136 -0.07 -13.24 -0.27
CA ASP A 136 0.89 -13.06 -1.36
C ASP A 136 1.47 -11.65 -1.35
N TRP A 137 2.79 -11.55 -1.24
CA TRP A 137 3.49 -10.28 -1.40
C TRP A 137 3.53 -9.84 -2.87
N LEU A 138 3.36 -8.53 -3.06
CA LEU A 138 3.35 -7.83 -4.33
C LEU A 138 4.58 -6.94 -4.49
N THR A 139 4.99 -6.79 -5.75
CA THR A 139 5.86 -5.71 -6.21
C THR A 139 4.96 -4.67 -6.86
N VAL A 140 4.92 -3.46 -6.31
CA VAL A 140 4.08 -2.38 -6.82
C VAL A 140 4.94 -1.30 -7.46
N GLU A 141 4.73 -1.11 -8.76
CA GLU A 141 5.44 -0.14 -9.58
C GLU A 141 5.00 1.31 -9.27
N ALA A 142 5.98 2.20 -9.16
CA ALA A 142 5.75 3.63 -9.10
C ALA A 142 5.06 4.16 -10.36
N LEU A 143 4.04 5.00 -10.18
CA LEU A 143 3.33 5.67 -11.26
C LEU A 143 4.21 6.73 -11.96
N PRO A 144 3.85 7.16 -13.19
CA PRO A 144 4.56 8.23 -13.89
C PRO A 144 4.72 9.50 -13.06
N VAL A 145 3.69 9.92 -12.32
CA VAL A 145 3.77 11.09 -11.41
C VAL A 145 4.77 10.92 -10.28
N HIS A 146 4.91 9.73 -9.70
CA HIS A 146 5.90 9.46 -8.66
C HIS A 146 7.31 9.65 -9.23
N LYS A 147 7.56 9.09 -10.42
CA LYS A 147 8.85 9.19 -11.12
C LYS A 147 9.19 10.63 -11.50
N ALA A 148 8.22 11.38 -12.03
CA ALA A 148 8.43 12.77 -12.41
C ALA A 148 8.80 13.66 -11.21
N VAL A 149 8.15 13.47 -10.06
CA VAL A 149 8.50 14.20 -8.83
C VAL A 149 9.88 13.76 -8.32
N TRP A 150 10.18 12.46 -8.35
CA TRP A 150 11.48 11.93 -7.97
C TRP A 150 12.62 12.53 -8.81
N GLU A 151 12.50 12.46 -10.14
CA GLU A 151 13.48 13.00 -11.09
C GLU A 151 13.66 14.52 -10.91
N ALA A 152 12.56 15.25 -10.67
CA ALA A 152 12.59 16.67 -10.37
C ALA A 152 13.38 16.98 -9.09
N LEU A 153 13.19 16.18 -8.03
CA LEU A 153 13.91 16.35 -6.77
C LEU A 153 15.40 16.05 -6.94
N GLU A 154 15.75 14.98 -7.65
CA GLU A 154 17.16 14.68 -7.98
C GLU A 154 17.81 15.81 -8.79
N ALA A 155 17.10 16.37 -9.78
CA ALA A 155 17.57 17.51 -10.56
C ALA A 155 17.78 18.78 -9.70
N LEU A 156 17.08 18.91 -8.57
CA LEU A 156 17.20 20.02 -7.62
C LEU A 156 18.26 19.77 -6.53
N GLY A 157 18.96 18.63 -6.58
CA GLY A 157 20.04 18.28 -5.65
C GLY A 157 19.61 17.47 -4.42
N PHE A 158 18.40 16.91 -4.45
CA PHE A 158 17.93 15.99 -3.42
C PHE A 158 18.38 14.55 -3.72
N ALA A 159 18.67 13.78 -2.68
CA ALA A 159 18.99 12.37 -2.78
C ALA A 159 17.99 11.58 -1.93
N PHE A 160 17.45 10.50 -2.50
CA PHE A 160 16.55 9.61 -1.78
C PHE A 160 17.24 8.99 -0.55
N GLN A 161 16.53 9.00 0.56
CA GLN A 161 16.95 8.43 1.84
C GLN A 161 16.25 7.09 2.04
N GLU A 162 14.96 7.14 2.33
CA GLU A 162 14.14 5.98 2.65
C GLU A 162 12.66 6.24 2.38
N THR A 163 11.87 5.18 2.57
CA THR A 163 10.41 5.27 2.49
C THR A 163 9.82 4.34 3.53
N ASP A 164 8.72 4.78 4.12
CA ASP A 164 7.94 3.94 5.01
C ASP A 164 6.43 4.19 4.87
N LEU A 165 5.65 3.35 5.53
CA LEU A 165 4.22 3.52 5.70
C LEU A 165 3.93 3.95 7.12
N GLU A 166 3.40 5.16 7.23
CA GLU A 166 3.02 5.78 8.49
C GLU A 166 1.53 5.66 8.76
N ALA A 167 1.18 5.35 10.01
CA ALA A 167 -0.21 5.28 10.43
C ALA A 167 -0.85 6.69 10.47
N GLY A 168 -1.93 6.89 9.72
CA GLY A 168 -2.58 8.19 9.61
C GLY A 168 -3.34 8.37 8.30
N THR A 169 -4.20 9.38 8.23
CA THR A 169 -4.93 9.69 6.98
C THR A 169 -4.68 11.13 6.58
N ILE A 170 -4.06 11.32 5.42
CA ILE A 170 -3.92 12.62 4.79
C ILE A 170 -5.29 13.08 4.27
N GLN A 171 -5.59 14.37 4.40
CA GLN A 171 -6.83 14.93 3.89
C GLN A 171 -7.03 14.55 2.41
N GLY A 172 -8.16 13.92 2.08
CA GLY A 172 -8.50 13.48 0.72
C GLY A 172 -8.08 12.05 0.37
N ALA A 173 -7.24 11.41 1.19
CA ALA A 173 -6.96 9.98 1.11
C ALA A 173 -8.11 9.16 1.72
N THR A 174 -8.24 7.92 1.28
CA THR A 174 -9.23 6.95 1.78
C THR A 174 -8.59 5.83 2.61
N VAL A 175 -7.27 5.66 2.52
CA VAL A 175 -6.52 4.67 3.28
C VAL A 175 -6.14 5.17 4.70
N PRO A 176 -6.00 4.27 5.70
CA PRO A 176 -5.71 4.61 7.09
C PRO A 176 -4.20 4.74 7.41
N PHE A 177 -3.37 4.84 6.38
CA PHE A 177 -1.93 5.07 6.45
C PHE A 177 -1.52 5.89 5.22
N TYR A 178 -0.28 6.33 5.16
CA TYR A 178 0.26 6.99 3.98
C TYR A 178 1.73 6.62 3.77
N GLN A 179 2.18 6.69 2.52
CA GLN A 179 3.58 6.43 2.18
C GLN A 179 4.36 7.73 2.26
N GLU A 180 5.37 7.77 3.13
CA GLU A 180 6.36 8.83 3.18
C GLU A 180 7.56 8.43 2.31
N VAL A 181 7.99 9.35 1.44
CA VAL A 181 9.21 9.20 0.63
C VAL A 181 10.14 10.34 1.02
N GLU A 182 11.27 9.98 1.61
CA GLU A 182 12.18 10.94 2.23
C GLU A 182 13.41 11.22 1.37
N PHE A 183 13.84 12.48 1.40
CA PHE A 183 14.99 12.95 0.65
C PHE A 183 15.86 13.91 1.47
N TRP A 184 17.17 13.76 1.32
CA TRP A 184 18.15 14.73 1.83
C TRP A 184 18.47 15.77 0.77
N ALA A 185 18.54 17.05 1.14
CA ALA A 185 19.10 18.07 0.26
C ALA A 185 20.65 18.01 0.31
N THR A 186 21.26 17.36 -0.68
CA THR A 186 22.71 17.10 -0.69
C THR A 186 23.52 18.16 -1.44
N GLU A 187 22.90 18.84 -2.40
CA GLU A 187 23.51 19.92 -3.18
C GLU A 187 22.46 20.92 -3.69
N GLY A 188 22.88 21.90 -4.49
CA GLY A 188 21.96 22.88 -5.08
C GLY A 188 21.49 23.98 -4.11
N GLU A 189 20.41 24.66 -4.48
CA GLU A 189 19.91 25.85 -3.76
C GLU A 189 19.20 25.55 -2.44
N PHE A 190 18.82 24.29 -2.23
CA PHE A 190 18.11 23.82 -1.03
C PHE A 190 19.05 23.20 0.01
N HIS A 191 20.28 22.86 -0.38
CA HIS A 191 21.29 22.33 0.53
C HIS A 191 21.57 23.29 1.69
N GLY A 192 21.50 22.76 2.92
CA GLY A 192 21.69 23.52 4.15
C GLY A 192 20.50 24.40 4.54
N ARG A 193 19.45 24.46 3.73
CA ARG A 193 18.16 25.11 4.04
C ARG A 193 17.07 24.10 4.36
N VAL A 194 17.13 22.94 3.71
CA VAL A 194 16.36 21.74 4.02
C VAL A 194 17.36 20.67 4.44
N LYS A 195 17.16 20.06 5.60
CA LYS A 195 17.86 18.85 6.03
C LYS A 195 17.17 17.63 5.44
N GLU A 196 15.85 17.58 5.57
CA GLU A 196 15.01 16.46 5.15
C GLU A 196 13.72 16.98 4.51
N LEU A 197 13.34 16.34 3.40
CA LEU A 197 12.11 16.59 2.67
C LEU A 197 11.31 15.29 2.64
N GLU A 198 10.11 15.34 3.19
CA GLU A 198 9.12 14.28 3.12
C GLU A 198 8.16 14.56 1.96
N VAL A 199 7.87 13.53 1.18
CA VAL A 199 6.93 13.60 0.06
C VAL A 199 5.85 12.54 0.24
N VAL A 200 4.58 12.98 0.21
CA VAL A 200 3.42 12.10 0.28
C VAL A 200 2.53 12.29 -0.94
N PHE A 201 2.02 11.18 -1.47
CA PHE A 201 1.16 11.17 -2.65
C PHE A 201 -0.26 10.73 -2.28
N VAL A 202 -1.26 11.57 -2.58
CA VAL A 202 -2.66 11.18 -2.55
C VAL A 202 -3.11 10.96 -3.99
N VAL A 203 -3.10 9.70 -4.40
CA VAL A 203 -3.21 9.29 -5.80
C VAL A 203 -4.67 9.08 -6.20
N GLY A 204 -5.09 9.78 -7.26
CA GLY A 204 -6.33 9.52 -7.98
C GLY A 204 -6.07 9.11 -9.43
N GLU A 205 -7.12 8.65 -10.12
CA GLU A 205 -7.04 8.19 -11.52
C GLU A 205 -6.52 9.28 -12.48
N ALA A 206 -7.09 10.49 -12.39
CA ALA A 206 -6.74 11.58 -13.29
C ALA A 206 -5.59 12.44 -12.74
N ASN A 207 -5.60 12.67 -11.43
CA ASN A 207 -4.66 13.57 -10.78
C ASN A 207 -4.17 12.98 -9.45
N THR A 208 -2.95 13.33 -9.10
CA THR A 208 -2.32 13.03 -7.82
C THR A 208 -2.00 14.33 -7.12
N ASP A 209 -2.41 14.44 -5.86
CA ASP A 209 -1.90 15.50 -5.00
C ASP A 209 -0.55 15.09 -4.42
N VAL A 210 0.41 16.00 -4.51
CA VAL A 210 1.73 15.89 -3.90
C VAL A 210 1.76 16.82 -2.70
N VAL A 211 2.11 16.27 -1.55
CA VAL A 211 2.30 17.01 -0.30
C VAL A 211 3.79 16.99 0.03
N LEU A 212 4.35 18.16 0.28
CA LEU A 212 5.75 18.33 0.68
C LEU A 212 5.80 18.90 2.09
N ALA A 213 6.67 18.33 2.93
CA ALA A 213 7.00 18.83 4.26
C ALA A 213 8.53 18.87 4.42
N ALA A 214 9.07 19.89 5.09
CA ALA A 214 10.51 20.09 5.21
C ALA A 214 10.97 20.28 6.66
N ASP A 215 11.93 19.47 7.09
CA ASP A 215 12.40 19.32 8.47
C ASP A 215 11.27 19.18 9.50
N ASN A 216 10.22 18.46 9.13
CA ASN A 216 9.22 18.08 10.10
C ASN A 216 9.78 16.94 10.95
N SER A 217 9.32 16.84 12.19
CA SER A 217 9.79 15.80 13.11
C SER A 217 8.66 15.02 13.75
N ALA A 218 7.39 15.20 13.32
CA ALA A 218 6.22 14.45 13.83
C ALA A 218 4.80 14.81 13.28
N GLU A 219 4.57 15.75 12.35
CA GLU A 219 3.19 16.31 12.18
C GLU A 219 2.63 16.37 10.74
N LEU A 220 2.63 15.25 10.00
CA LEU A 220 1.83 15.11 8.77
C LEU A 220 0.34 14.78 9.02
N LEU A 221 -0.01 14.40 10.26
CA LEU A 221 -1.37 13.96 10.65
C LEU A 221 -2.42 15.08 10.71
N ALA A 222 -1.98 16.33 10.74
CA ALA A 222 -2.83 17.51 10.65
C ALA A 222 -2.04 18.60 9.92
N PRO A 223 -2.08 18.66 8.57
CA PRO A 223 -1.26 19.59 7.81
C PRO A 223 -1.59 21.01 8.26
N ASP A 224 -0.70 21.56 9.09
CA ASP A 224 -0.67 22.98 9.27
C ASP A 224 -0.14 23.55 7.94
N LEU A 225 -0.81 24.58 7.43
CA LEU A 225 -0.47 25.18 6.13
C LEU A 225 0.86 25.97 6.17
N ASN A 226 1.53 26.02 7.32
CA ASN A 226 2.84 26.66 7.50
C ASN A 226 4.00 25.65 7.43
N SER A 227 3.76 24.37 7.69
CA SER A 227 4.75 23.28 7.67
C SER A 227 4.64 22.38 6.45
N THR A 228 3.55 22.48 5.68
CA THR A 228 3.32 21.67 4.48
C THR A 228 2.84 22.51 3.30
N ILE A 229 3.18 22.08 2.08
CA ILE A 229 2.60 22.60 0.83
C ILE A 229 2.02 21.47 -0.01
N ARG A 230 0.88 21.74 -0.65
CA ARG A 230 0.14 20.77 -1.47
C ARG A 230 -0.14 21.33 -2.86
N PHE A 231 0.13 20.52 -3.87
CA PHE A 231 -0.15 20.83 -5.27
C PHE A 231 -0.54 19.58 -6.04
N THR A 232 -1.18 19.76 -7.19
CA THR A 232 -1.76 18.64 -7.96
C THR A 232 -1.05 18.49 -9.30
N LEU A 233 -0.76 17.26 -9.68
CA LEU A 233 -0.16 16.89 -10.98
C LEU A 233 -1.03 15.83 -11.70
N PRO A 234 -0.99 15.76 -13.05
CA PRO A 234 -1.60 14.66 -13.78
C PRO A 234 -0.95 13.31 -13.40
N THR A 235 -1.75 12.28 -13.13
CA THR A 235 -1.26 10.98 -12.64
C THR A 235 -0.44 10.23 -13.70
N ALA A 236 -0.95 10.20 -14.93
CA ALA A 236 -0.38 9.38 -16.00
C ALA A 236 0.64 10.13 -16.87
N GLU A 237 0.46 11.44 -17.07
CA GLU A 237 1.28 12.25 -17.98
C GLU A 237 1.70 13.58 -17.31
N PRO A 238 2.50 13.54 -16.24
CA PRO A 238 2.91 14.74 -15.51
C PRO A 238 3.83 15.67 -16.33
N GLY A 239 4.57 15.13 -17.31
CA GLY A 239 5.64 15.86 -18.01
C GLY A 239 6.86 16.11 -17.12
N ASP A 240 7.69 17.07 -17.50
CA ASP A 240 8.76 17.58 -16.63
C ASP A 240 8.15 18.56 -15.60
N VAL A 241 8.28 18.23 -14.32
CA VAL A 241 7.70 18.97 -13.20
C VAL A 241 8.74 19.74 -12.38
N THR A 242 9.99 19.81 -12.82
CA THR A 242 11.12 20.39 -12.06
C THR A 242 10.85 21.82 -11.61
N GLU A 243 10.42 22.70 -12.52
CA GLU A 243 10.12 24.10 -12.19
C GLU A 243 8.90 24.24 -11.26
N THR A 244 7.91 23.36 -11.41
CA THR A 244 6.75 23.29 -10.51
C THR A 244 7.22 22.92 -9.11
N VAL A 245 7.94 21.81 -8.95
CA VAL A 245 8.45 21.33 -7.66
C VAL A 245 9.34 22.39 -7.00
N LYS A 246 10.26 23.00 -7.75
CA LYS A 246 11.10 24.11 -7.28
C LYS A 246 10.29 25.29 -6.75
N THR A 247 9.24 25.68 -7.45
CA THR A 247 8.35 26.78 -7.04
C THR A 247 7.67 26.44 -5.72
N GLN A 248 7.16 25.21 -5.57
CA GLN A 248 6.50 24.76 -4.34
C GLN A 248 7.47 24.69 -3.17
N LEU A 249 8.67 24.15 -3.35
CA LEU A 249 9.72 24.13 -2.32
C LEU A 249 10.13 25.54 -1.88
N THR A 250 10.24 26.48 -2.82
CA THR A 250 10.57 27.88 -2.50
C THR A 250 9.46 28.52 -1.66
N GLN A 251 8.19 28.24 -2.01
CA GLN A 251 7.05 28.74 -1.25
C GLN A 251 6.96 28.11 0.14
N LEU A 252 7.20 26.79 0.26
CA LEU A 252 7.25 26.08 1.54
C LEU A 252 8.28 26.71 2.49
N LEU A 253 9.50 26.97 2.01
CA LEU A 253 10.52 27.62 2.82
C LEU A 253 10.16 29.05 3.21
N ALA A 254 9.50 29.80 2.32
CA ALA A 254 9.05 31.15 2.63
C ALA A 254 7.93 31.17 3.70
N GLN A 255 7.10 30.12 3.79
CA GLN A 255 6.10 29.96 4.85
C GLN A 255 6.75 29.63 6.20
N LYS A 256 7.79 28.79 6.19
CA LYS A 256 8.54 28.41 7.39
C LYS A 256 9.30 29.56 8.04
N ASP A 257 9.78 30.50 7.22
CA ASP A 257 10.52 31.69 7.68
C ASP A 257 9.61 32.85 8.16
N ALA A 258 8.28 32.74 8.01
CA ALA A 258 7.31 33.80 8.29
C ALA A 258 6.72 33.75 9.71
#